data_AF-A0A379C410-F1
#
_entry.id   AF-A0A379C410-F1
#
_cell.length_a   1.000
_cell.length_b   1.000
_cell.length_c   1.000
_cell.angle_alpha   90.00
_cell.angle_beta   90.00
_cell.angle_gamma   90.00
#
_symmetry.space_group_name_H-M   'P 1'
#
loop_
_entity.id
_entity.type
_entity.pdbx_description
1 polymer ?
#
loop_
_entity_poly.entity_id
_entity_poly.type
_entity_poly.pdbx_seq_one_letter_code
_entity_poly.pdbx_strand_id
1 'polypeptide(L)'
;MTNRERPNGIYIMLSDEEKEILNEKYKLSECKSLRQFILKCILEKEIFVLDMNPFREMSSSIGRTTGSINQIAKRTNQTSMIYKEDIDDLKKLLKEQNKMIVEMRKKLFNISFPSTKTMEKK
;
A
#
# COMPACT_ATOMS: atom_id res chain seq x y z
N MET A 1 -30.86 3.44 -38.57
CA MET A 1 -29.73 3.65 -37.64
C MET A 1 -29.77 2.54 -36.61
N THR A 2 -28.95 1.50 -36.78
CA THR A 2 -28.99 0.31 -35.92
C THR A 2 -28.57 0.70 -34.51
N ASN A 3 -29.43 0.43 -33.53
CA ASN A 3 -29.17 0.70 -32.12
C ASN A 3 -27.98 -0.18 -31.67
N ARG A 4 -26.81 0.42 -31.50
CA ARG A 4 -25.60 -0.29 -31.07
C ARG A 4 -25.60 -0.37 -29.55
N GLU A 5 -25.42 -1.56 -29.00
CA GLU A 5 -25.29 -1.74 -27.54
C GLU A 5 -24.11 -0.95 -26.92
N ARG A 6 -23.08 -0.64 -27.72
CA ARG A 6 -21.90 0.11 -27.27
C ARG A 6 -21.54 1.21 -28.26
N PRO A 7 -22.04 2.44 -28.06
CA PRO A 7 -21.83 3.55 -29.00
C PRO A 7 -20.46 4.23 -28.83
N ASN A 8 -19.78 4.04 -27.68
CA ASN A 8 -18.56 4.77 -27.33
C ASN A 8 -17.30 3.98 -27.72
N GLY A 9 -16.35 4.65 -28.37
CA GLY A 9 -15.02 4.14 -28.69
C GLY A 9 -13.94 4.73 -27.78
N ILE A 10 -12.87 3.97 -27.54
CA ILE A 10 -11.67 4.43 -26.84
C ILE A 10 -10.53 4.39 -27.85
N TYR A 11 -9.85 5.52 -28.04
CA TYR A 11 -8.66 5.61 -28.88
C TYR A 11 -7.44 5.77 -27.99
N ILE A 12 -6.44 4.90 -28.18
CA ILE A 12 -5.22 4.86 -27.37
C ILE A 12 -4.04 4.90 -28.35
N MET A 13 -3.18 5.92 -28.21
CA MET A 13 -1.88 5.95 -28.88
C MET A 13 -0.88 5.24 -27.98
N LEU A 14 -0.04 4.39 -28.58
CA LEU A 14 0.98 3.61 -27.89
C LEU A 14 2.32 3.85 -28.59
N SER A 15 3.40 3.88 -27.81
CA SER A 15 4.75 3.73 -28.36
C SER A 15 4.96 2.30 -28.87
N ASP A 16 6.04 2.08 -29.62
CA ASP A 16 6.38 0.74 -30.13
C ASP A 16 6.61 -0.26 -28.98
N GLU A 17 7.28 0.18 -27.90
CA GLU A 17 7.52 -0.62 -26.69
C GLU A 17 6.21 -0.97 -25.97
N GLU A 18 5.31 -0.01 -25.79
CA GLU A 18 4.02 -0.24 -25.12
C GLU A 18 3.14 -1.21 -25.91
N LYS A 19 3.19 -1.13 -27.24
CA LYS A 19 2.47 -2.03 -28.14
C LYS A 19 3.01 -3.45 -28.09
N GLU A 20 4.32 -3.62 -27.94
CA GLU A 20 4.95 -4.93 -27.77
C GLU A 20 4.50 -5.59 -26.47
N ILE A 21 4.59 -4.87 -25.35
CA ILE A 21 4.12 -5.33 -24.03
C ILE A 21 2.62 -5.70 -24.07
N LEU A 22 1.80 -4.89 -24.75
CA LEU A 22 0.38 -5.17 -24.90
C LEU A 22 0.14 -6.49 -25.64
N ASN A 23 0.88 -6.72 -26.73
CA ASN A 23 0.75 -7.93 -27.53
C ASN A 23 1.24 -9.19 -26.80
N GLU A 24 2.32 -9.09 -26.03
CA GLU A 24 2.79 -10.19 -25.17
C GLU A 24 1.72 -10.57 -24.15
N LYS A 25 1.21 -9.59 -23.40
CA LYS A 25 0.14 -9.83 -22.40
C LYS A 25 -1.14 -10.35 -23.04
N TYR A 26 -1.47 -9.87 -24.25
CA TYR A 26 -2.63 -10.36 -25.00
C TYR A 26 -2.47 -11.83 -25.37
N LYS A 27 -1.31 -12.23 -25.92
CA LYS A 27 -1.00 -13.64 -26.26
C LYS A 27 -1.13 -14.56 -25.05
N LEU A 28 -0.68 -14.09 -23.87
CA LEU A 28 -0.78 -14.85 -22.61
C LEU A 28 -2.22 -14.95 -22.06
N SER A 29 -3.13 -14.07 -22.48
CA SER A 29 -4.48 -13.97 -21.90
C SER A 29 -5.52 -14.90 -22.52
N GLU A 30 -5.17 -15.60 -23.62
CA GLU A 30 -6.06 -16.45 -24.43
C GLU A 30 -7.39 -15.79 -24.86
N CYS A 31 -7.45 -14.45 -24.85
CA CYS A 31 -8.66 -13.71 -25.22
C CYS A 31 -8.91 -13.77 -26.73
N LYS A 32 -10.19 -13.77 -27.14
CA LYS A 32 -10.57 -13.88 -28.57
C LYS A 32 -10.31 -12.61 -29.37
N SER A 33 -10.21 -11.47 -28.70
CA SER A 33 -9.91 -10.18 -29.33
C SER A 33 -9.17 -9.26 -28.38
N LEU A 34 -8.34 -8.37 -28.94
CA LEU A 34 -7.64 -7.35 -28.18
C LEU A 34 -8.62 -6.45 -27.41
N ARG A 35 -9.79 -6.17 -28.00
CA ARG A 35 -10.88 -5.43 -27.36
C ARG A 35 -11.38 -6.12 -26.10
N GLN A 36 -11.59 -7.45 -26.15
CA GLN A 36 -12.02 -8.23 -25.01
C GLN A 36 -10.95 -8.22 -23.91
N PHE A 37 -9.68 -8.37 -24.28
CA PHE A 37 -8.56 -8.30 -23.34
C PHE A 37 -8.50 -6.96 -22.62
N ILE A 38 -8.56 -5.84 -23.35
CA ILE A 38 -8.52 -4.49 -22.76
C ILE A 38 -9.72 -4.27 -21.85
N LEU A 39 -10.93 -4.64 -22.28
CA LEU A 39 -12.13 -4.52 -21.43
C LEU A 39 -12.03 -5.39 -20.18
N LYS A 40 -11.49 -6.61 -20.30
CA LYS A 40 -11.25 -7.50 -19.17
C LYS A 40 -10.29 -6.85 -18.18
N CYS A 41 -9.18 -6.29 -18.65
CA CYS A 41 -8.22 -5.57 -17.80
C CYS A 41 -8.80 -4.32 -17.13
N ILE A 42 -9.67 -3.56 -17.80
CA ILE A 42 -10.26 -2.33 -17.26
C ILE A 42 -11.43 -2.63 -16.31
N LEU A 43 -12.26 -3.62 -16.63
CA LEU A 43 -13.49 -3.91 -15.88
C LEU A 43 -13.27 -4.87 -14.70
N GLU A 44 -12.34 -5.83 -14.81
CA GLU A 44 -12.08 -6.79 -13.73
C GLU A 44 -11.09 -6.27 -12.69
N LYS A 45 -10.25 -5.29 -13.05
CA LYS A 45 -9.24 -4.78 -12.13
C LYS A 45 -9.82 -3.68 -11.25
N GLU A 46 -10.09 -4.00 -10.00
CA GLU A 46 -10.32 -2.99 -8.98
C GLU A 46 -9.07 -2.11 -8.84
N ILE A 47 -9.21 -0.80 -9.08
CA ILE A 47 -8.13 0.16 -8.89
C ILE A 47 -8.05 0.47 -7.39
N PHE A 48 -7.12 -0.17 -6.69
CA PHE A 48 -6.84 0.15 -5.30
C PHE A 48 -5.96 1.39 -5.21
N VAL A 49 -6.53 2.48 -4.69
CA VAL A 49 -5.74 3.62 -4.21
C VAL A 49 -5.28 3.28 -2.80
N LEU A 50 -4.04 2.80 -2.67
CA LEU A 50 -3.44 2.53 -1.38
C LEU A 50 -3.07 3.86 -0.70
N ASP A 51 -3.73 4.17 0.41
CA ASP A 51 -3.27 5.26 1.28
C ASP A 51 -1.98 4.81 2.00
N MET A 52 -0.85 5.36 1.57
CA MET A 52 0.47 5.06 2.13
C MET A 52 0.81 5.93 3.35
N ASN A 53 -0.05 6.90 3.71
CA ASN A 53 0.22 7.80 4.85
C ASN A 53 0.44 7.06 6.17
N PRO A 54 -0.35 6.02 6.54
CA PRO A 54 -0.12 5.28 7.78
C PRO A 54 1.27 4.63 7.85
N PHE A 55 1.78 4.15 6.72
CA PHE A 55 3.12 3.54 6.63
C PHE A 55 4.23 4.60 6.75
N ARG A 56 4.03 5.77 6.16
CA ARG A 56 4.97 6.90 6.28
C ARG A 56 5.08 7.41 7.71
N GLU A 57 3.95 7.56 8.40
CA GLU A 57 3.92 7.98 9.80
C GLU A 57 4.66 6.98 10.71
N MET A 58 4.43 5.68 10.51
CA MET A 58 5.13 4.64 11.26
C MET A 58 6.63 4.64 10.98
N SER A 59 7.04 4.76 9.71
CA SER A 59 8.45 4.84 9.33
C SER A 59 9.16 6.03 9.99
N SER A 60 8.51 7.20 9.99
CA SER A 60 9.03 8.39 10.69
C SER A 60 9.17 8.16 12.20
N SER A 61 8.20 7.51 12.83
CA SER A 61 8.27 7.19 14.26
C SER A 61 9.40 6.22 14.59
N ILE A 62 9.57 5.16 13.78
CA ILE A 62 10.69 4.22 13.93
C ILE A 62 12.02 4.98 13.83
N GLY A 63 12.17 5.90 12.87
CA GLY A 63 13.38 6.72 12.74
C GLY A 63 13.68 7.54 14.00
N ARG A 64 12.66 8.13 14.64
CA ARG A 64 12.82 8.84 15.92
C ARG A 64 13.24 7.89 17.05
N THR A 65 12.59 6.73 17.18
CA THR A 65 12.94 5.71 18.18
C THR A 65 14.38 5.21 18.00
N THR A 66 14.81 4.90 16.77
CA THR A 66 16.19 4.51 16.47
C THR A 66 17.18 5.61 16.84
N GLY A 67 16.83 6.88 16.59
CA GLY A 67 17.63 8.03 17.02
C GLY A 67 17.84 8.06 18.53
N SER A 68 16.78 7.90 19.31
CA SER A 68 16.85 7.87 20.78
C SER A 68 17.67 6.69 21.29
N ILE A 69 17.49 5.49 20.72
CA ILE A 69 18.29 4.31 21.06
C ILE A 69 19.78 4.56 20.78
N ASN A 70 20.10 5.18 19.64
CA ASN A 70 21.48 5.49 19.28
C ASN A 70 22.13 6.49 20.26
N GLN A 71 21.35 7.42 20.82
CA GLN A 71 21.86 8.33 21.86
C GLN A 71 22.18 7.58 23.16
N ILE A 72 21.31 6.66 23.58
CA ILE A 72 21.56 5.79 24.74
C ILE A 72 22.82 4.94 24.49
N ALA A 73 22.92 4.30 23.31
CA ALA A 73 24.09 3.52 22.94
C ALA A 73 25.39 4.33 22.97
N LYS A 74 25.39 5.56 22.40
CA LYS A 74 26.56 6.46 22.46
C LYS A 74 26.94 6.79 23.90
N ARG A 75 25.97 7.12 24.75
CA ARG A 75 26.19 7.45 26.16
C ARG A 75 26.79 6.25 26.91
N THR A 76 26.19 5.07 26.77
CA THR A 76 26.68 3.82 27.36
C THR A 76 28.10 3.49 26.89
N ASN A 77 28.39 3.65 25.59
CA ASN A 77 29.73 3.40 25.06
C ASN A 77 30.78 4.40 25.58
N GLN A 78 30.38 5.64 25.90
CA GLN A 78 31.26 6.65 26.47
C GLN A 78 31.52 6.42 27.96
N THR A 79 30.49 6.05 28.73
CA THR A 79 30.59 5.87 30.18
C THR A 79 30.98 4.45 30.60
N SER A 80 30.91 3.48 29.69
CA SER A 80 31.00 2.03 29.98
C SER A 80 30.02 1.55 31.06
N MET A 81 28.96 2.31 31.32
CA MET A 81 27.99 2.07 32.39
C MET A 81 26.57 2.22 31.82
N ILE A 82 25.68 1.31 32.18
CA ILE A 82 24.25 1.38 31.84
C ILE A 82 23.50 1.87 33.07
N TYR A 83 22.81 3.00 32.94
CA TYR A 83 21.99 3.52 34.02
C TYR A 83 20.61 2.88 34.03
N LYS A 84 19.96 2.86 35.19
CA LYS A 84 18.59 2.34 35.30
C LYS A 84 17.62 3.19 34.49
N GLU A 85 17.87 4.48 34.44
CA GLU A 85 17.14 5.47 33.65
C GLU A 85 17.21 5.13 32.15
N ASP A 86 18.37 4.70 31.64
CA ASP A 86 18.52 4.28 30.24
C ASP A 86 17.63 3.05 29.92
N ILE A 87 17.56 2.10 30.86
CA ILE A 87 16.71 0.90 30.74
C ILE A 87 15.23 1.29 30.75
N ASP A 88 14.84 2.22 31.61
CA ASP A 88 13.45 2.66 31.73
C ASP A 88 13.03 3.52 30.51
N ASP A 89 13.92 4.32 29.95
CA ASP A 89 13.73 5.03 28.68
C ASP A 89 13.53 4.04 27.51
N LEU A 90 14.35 2.99 27.42
CA LEU A 90 14.19 1.94 26.41
C LEU A 90 12.84 1.24 26.53
N LYS A 91 12.40 0.89 27.75
CA LYS A 91 11.07 0.30 27.98
C LYS A 91 9.95 1.24 27.53
N LYS A 92 10.09 2.54 27.80
CA LYS A 92 9.11 3.55 27.38
C LYS A 92 9.01 3.63 25.86
N LEU A 93 10.16 3.73 25.18
CA LEU A 93 10.24 3.75 23.71
C LEU A 93 9.61 2.49 23.09
N LEU A 94 9.91 1.32 23.65
CA LEU A 94 9.33 0.04 23.19
C LEU A 94 7.80 0.01 23.38
N LYS A 95 7.30 0.54 24.50
CA LYS A 95 5.86 0.62 24.78
C LYS A 95 5.15 1.56 23.81
N GLU A 96 5.74 2.70 23.48
CA GLU A 96 5.21 3.65 22.50
C GLU A 96 5.19 3.04 21.09
N GLN A 97 6.27 2.38 20.69
CA GLN A 97 6.35 1.69 19.41
C GLN A 97 5.29 0.58 19.29
N ASN A 98 5.09 -0.22 20.35
CA ASN A 98 4.08 -1.27 20.37
C ASN A 98 2.66 -0.70 20.21
N LYS A 99 2.34 0.41 20.90
CA LYS A 99 1.05 1.09 20.74
C LYS A 99 0.79 1.48 19.28
N MET A 100 1.77 2.07 18.60
CA MET A 100 1.64 2.47 17.20
C MET A 100 1.45 1.28 16.26
N ILE A 101 2.16 0.17 16.49
CA ILE A 101 1.98 -1.08 15.72
C ILE A 101 0.56 -1.60 15.89
N VAL A 102 0.03 -1.62 17.11
CA VAL A 102 -1.34 -2.05 17.39
C VAL A 102 -2.37 -1.14 16.72
N GLU A 103 -2.17 0.18 16.75
CA GLU A 103 -3.04 1.14 16.07
C GLU A 103 -3.03 0.96 14.55
N MET A 104 -1.85 0.79 13.95
CA MET A 104 -1.74 0.48 12.52
C MET A 104 -2.47 -0.81 12.17
N ARG A 105 -2.27 -1.88 12.96
CA ARG A 105 -2.96 -3.16 12.74
C ARG A 105 -4.48 -2.99 12.75
N LYS A 106 -5.01 -2.18 13.68
CA LYS A 106 -6.45 -1.86 13.72
C LYS A 106 -6.91 -1.09 12.47
N LYS A 107 -6.15 -0.08 12.04
CA LYS A 107 -6.45 0.69 10.82
C LYS A 107 -6.47 -0.22 9.60
N LEU A 108 -5.46 -1.08 9.43
CA LEU A 108 -5.38 -2.04 8.32
C LEU A 108 -6.53 -3.05 8.35
N PHE A 109 -6.86 -3.59 9.52
CA PHE A 109 -7.97 -4.54 9.67
C PHE A 109 -9.31 -3.93 9.24
N ASN A 110 -9.59 -2.68 9.65
CA ASN A 110 -10.81 -1.97 9.26
C ASN A 110 -10.87 -1.66 7.76
N ILE A 111 -9.73 -1.49 7.09
CA ILE A 111 -9.66 -1.26 5.64
C ILE A 111 -9.88 -2.57 4.87
N SER A 112 -9.34 -3.70 5.36
CA SER A 112 -9.46 -5.01 4.71
C SER A 112 -10.86 -5.64 4.81
N PHE A 113 -11.66 -5.21 5.78
CA PHE A 113 -13.07 -5.61 5.91
C PHE A 113 -13.95 -4.36 5.85
N PRO A 114 -14.13 -3.75 4.67
CA PRO A 114 -15.17 -2.76 4.52
C PRO A 114 -16.46 -3.47 4.92
N SER A 115 -17.15 -2.93 5.92
CA SER A 115 -18.43 -3.46 6.34
C SER A 115 -19.26 -3.64 5.08
N THR A 116 -19.78 -4.85 4.88
CA THR A 116 -20.78 -5.18 3.86
C THR A 116 -22.01 -4.31 4.09
N LYS A 117 -21.92 -3.04 3.72
CA LYS A 117 -23.00 -2.07 3.75
C LYS A 117 -23.03 -1.38 2.40
N THR A 118 -23.91 -1.96 1.59
CA THR A 118 -24.82 -1.25 0.70
C THR A 118 -24.25 -0.87 -0.67
N MET A 119 -24.26 -1.85 -1.58
CA MET A 119 -24.68 -1.62 -2.96
C MET A 119 -25.73 -2.66 -3.38
N GLU A 120 -26.76 -2.84 -2.55
CA GLU A 120 -28.09 -3.18 -3.06
C GLU A 120 -28.92 -1.91 -2.97
N LYS A 121 -28.94 -1.09 -4.03
CA LYS A 121 -30.08 -0.23 -4.35
C LYS A 121 -30.17 -0.01 -5.86
N LYS A 122 -31.19 -0.70 -6.39
CA LYS A 122 -32.00 -0.43 -7.59
C LYS A 122 -31.31 -0.39 -8.96
#